data_AF-R7UQ00-F1
#
_entry.id   AF-R7UQ00-F1
#
_cell.length_a   1.000
_cell.length_b   1.000
_cell.length_c   1.000
_cell.angle_alpha   90.00
_cell.angle_beta   90.00
_cell.angle_gamma   90.00
#
_symmetry.space_group_name_H-M   'P 1'
#
loop_
_entity.id
_entity.type
_entity.pdbx_description
1 polymer ?
#
loop_
_entity_poly.entity_id
_entity_poly.type
_entity_poly.pdbx_seq_one_letter_code
_entity_poly.pdbx_strand_id
1 'polypeptide(L)'
;MSGYLGDLSPTQQESLNQIKKRLEDIWSNRFTDTYLLQWLRARQFDVTKSEKMLRDHLAWREANHIDTILDTWVIPEVIAKHYPGGFAGYEYDGTPIWIDCLGMIDLKGVFYSVSKKEIVKYKARQAEYLIKEILPKITNKTGGRPIEQVSLIFDMQGIGMSYLWKPSVDCYVEIMKMFEANYPETMKTTYLINAPKIFPILYNIIKPLLREETKLKLKILGSNWKEEIVKWIDPEHLPVYWGGKARDPDGDIHCKSTVCIGGKVPESMYVQNITTDNVSTEGFTKTTISRGSSLKIDVTVAKAGSMLRWNFSTDGMDIGFGVYRNPNKDKWKSVDKMEVFLAPERVNSHLVPEHGGIICEKAGDYVVHFDNSYSWRNTKKLAYLVEVLDPNYDEFINTDSFCTRI
;
A
#
# COMPACT_ATOMS: atom_id res chain seq x y z
N MET A 1 -13.25 18.30 25.45
CA MET A 1 -12.33 19.18 24.70
C MET A 1 -11.63 18.34 23.66
N SER A 2 -11.76 18.73 22.40
CA SER A 2 -11.30 17.96 21.23
C SER A 2 -9.79 18.02 21.00
N GLY A 3 -9.08 18.95 21.66
CA GLY A 3 -7.64 19.11 21.44
C GLY A 3 -7.31 19.88 20.16
N TYR A 4 -8.30 20.57 19.58
CA TYR A 4 -8.12 21.52 18.49
C TYR A 4 -8.03 22.95 19.03
N LEU A 5 -7.45 23.85 18.23
CA LEU A 5 -7.34 25.25 18.59
C LEU A 5 -8.74 25.84 18.89
N GLY A 6 -8.88 26.52 20.03
CA GLY A 6 -10.16 27.06 20.49
C GLY A 6 -11.01 26.09 21.31
N ASP A 7 -10.64 24.81 21.42
CA ASP A 7 -11.33 23.78 22.20
C ASP A 7 -10.33 22.90 22.98
N LEU A 8 -9.44 23.56 23.73
CA LEU A 8 -8.44 22.94 24.60
C LEU A 8 -8.90 22.93 26.06
N SER A 9 -8.67 21.82 26.76
CA SER A 9 -8.73 21.80 28.23
C SER A 9 -7.53 22.56 28.82
N PRO A 10 -7.58 22.96 30.10
CA PRO A 10 -6.41 23.55 30.77
C PRO A 10 -5.15 22.67 30.68
N THR A 11 -5.29 21.35 30.77
CA THR A 11 -4.18 20.39 30.66
C THR A 11 -3.62 20.30 29.24
N GLN A 12 -4.48 20.37 28.22
CA GLN A 12 -4.05 20.38 26.82
C GLN A 12 -3.33 21.70 26.49
N GLN A 13 -3.83 22.83 26.99
CA GLN A 13 -3.18 24.14 26.85
C GLN A 13 -1.80 24.15 27.49
N GLU A 14 -1.65 23.58 28.68
CA GLU A 14 -0.35 23.46 29.35
C GLU A 14 0.63 22.59 28.53
N SER A 15 0.15 21.47 27.99
CA SER A 15 0.97 20.60 27.13
C SER A 15 1.46 21.34 25.87
N LEU A 16 0.61 22.20 25.28
CA LEU A 16 0.98 23.06 24.15
C LEU A 16 2.04 24.11 24.55
N ASN A 17 1.91 24.71 25.72
CA ASN A 17 2.92 25.65 26.22
C ASN A 17 4.26 24.94 26.49
N GLN A 18 4.21 23.75 27.08
CA GLN A 18 5.40 22.96 27.40
C GLN A 18 6.13 22.52 26.12
N ILE A 19 5.43 22.01 25.11
CA ILE A 19 6.10 21.59 23.87
C ILE A 19 6.73 22.77 23.14
N LYS A 20 6.09 23.96 23.15
CA LYS A 20 6.69 25.19 22.59
C LYS A 20 8.03 25.52 23.25
N LYS A 21 8.07 25.48 24.58
CA LYS A 21 9.29 25.72 25.36
C LYS A 21 10.39 24.70 25.06
N ARG A 22 10.04 23.43 24.90
CA ARG A 22 11.01 22.36 24.61
C ARG A 22 11.60 22.41 23.20
N LEU A 23 10.95 23.11 22.28
CA LEU A 23 11.36 23.26 20.88
C LEU A 23 12.04 24.61 20.61
N GLU A 24 12.34 25.41 21.64
CA GLU A 24 12.99 26.71 21.50
C GLU A 24 14.34 26.63 20.76
N ASP A 25 15.08 25.53 20.95
CA ASP A 25 16.38 25.27 20.30
C ASP A 25 16.27 25.11 18.77
N ILE A 26 15.11 24.71 18.27
CA ILE A 26 14.85 24.44 16.85
C ILE A 26 13.63 25.21 16.32
N TRP A 27 13.28 26.32 16.96
CA TRP A 27 12.05 27.06 16.67
C TRP A 27 11.97 27.49 15.20
N SER A 28 10.77 27.36 14.62
CA SER A 28 10.50 27.65 13.21
C SER A 28 9.12 28.29 13.06
N ASN A 29 8.94 29.12 12.03
CA ASN A 29 7.63 29.68 11.65
C ASN A 29 6.59 28.60 11.30
N ARG A 30 7.02 27.35 11.06
CA ARG A 30 6.13 26.19 10.89
C ARG A 30 5.39 25.82 12.17
N PHE A 31 5.94 26.11 13.34
CA PHE A 31 5.41 25.67 14.64
C PHE A 31 4.23 26.55 15.11
N THR A 32 3.21 26.65 14.28
CA THR A 32 1.92 27.21 14.67
C THR A 32 1.26 26.31 15.71
N ASP A 33 0.32 26.86 16.47
CA ASP A 33 -0.42 26.09 17.48
C ASP A 33 -1.16 24.91 16.84
N THR A 34 -1.78 25.12 15.68
CA THR A 34 -2.44 24.06 14.90
C THR A 34 -1.48 22.94 14.54
N TYR A 35 -0.28 23.28 14.03
CA TYR A 35 0.74 22.30 13.68
C TYR A 35 1.22 21.52 14.91
N LEU A 36 1.55 22.18 16.02
CA LEU A 36 2.01 21.52 17.25
C LEU A 36 0.92 20.63 17.87
N LEU A 37 -0.34 21.05 17.81
CA LEU A 37 -1.47 20.28 18.32
C LEU A 37 -1.68 18.96 17.54
N GLN A 38 -1.32 18.88 16.25
CA GLN A 38 -1.37 17.61 15.50
C GLN A 38 -0.44 16.55 16.13
N TRP A 39 0.79 16.93 16.48
CA TRP A 39 1.77 16.03 17.11
C TRP A 39 1.34 15.64 18.53
N LEU A 40 0.80 16.60 19.29
CA LEU A 40 0.26 16.35 20.62
C LEU A 40 -0.92 15.37 20.57
N ARG A 41 -1.93 15.61 19.71
CA ARG A 41 -3.07 14.69 19.55
C ARG A 41 -2.61 13.28 19.16
N ALA A 42 -1.70 13.17 18.21
CA ALA A 42 -1.14 11.89 17.77
C ALA A 42 -0.42 11.09 18.88
N ARG A 43 -0.06 11.74 19.99
CA ARG A 43 0.56 11.12 21.16
C ARG A 43 -0.24 11.34 22.44
N GLN A 44 -1.55 11.59 22.32
CA GLN A 44 -2.47 11.75 23.45
C GLN A 44 -1.99 12.81 24.46
N PHE A 45 -1.42 13.90 23.95
CA PHE A 45 -0.82 15.00 24.70
C PHE A 45 0.37 14.62 25.59
N ASP A 46 1.02 13.47 25.34
CA ASP A 46 2.33 13.14 25.92
C ASP A 46 3.41 14.00 25.27
N VAL A 47 3.81 15.07 25.96
CA VAL A 47 4.75 16.08 25.44
C VAL A 47 6.09 15.47 25.04
N THR A 48 6.63 14.54 25.82
CA THR A 48 7.92 13.91 25.53
C THR A 48 7.87 13.06 24.27
N LYS A 49 6.82 12.25 24.10
CA LYS A 49 6.65 11.44 22.88
C LYS A 49 6.34 12.30 21.65
N SER A 50 5.58 13.38 21.84
CA SER A 50 5.24 14.35 20.78
C SER A 50 6.47 15.06 20.27
N GLU A 51 7.31 15.56 21.18
CA GLU A 51 8.59 16.19 20.86
C GLU A 51 9.50 15.23 20.10
N LYS A 52 9.68 13.99 20.58
CA LYS A 52 10.50 13.00 19.89
C LYS A 52 9.99 12.76 18.46
N MET A 53 8.69 12.54 18.31
CA MET A 53 8.08 12.30 16.98
C MET A 53 8.31 13.48 16.04
N LEU A 54 8.14 14.73 16.52
CA LEU A 54 8.37 15.91 15.72
C LEU A 54 9.85 16.09 15.35
N ARG A 55 10.79 15.83 16.26
CA ARG A 55 12.23 15.88 15.96
C ARG A 55 12.62 14.82 14.91
N ASP A 56 12.13 13.59 15.05
CA ASP A 56 12.33 12.51 14.06
C ASP A 56 11.77 12.93 12.69
N HIS A 57 10.59 13.55 12.67
CA HIS A 57 9.98 14.08 11.44
C HIS A 57 10.85 15.15 10.78
N LEU A 58 11.38 16.11 11.54
CA LEU A 58 12.23 17.18 10.99
C LEU A 58 13.53 16.61 10.38
N ALA A 59 14.16 15.65 11.05
CA ALA A 59 15.32 14.94 10.50
C ALA A 59 14.96 14.18 9.20
N TRP A 60 13.79 13.54 9.15
CA TRP A 60 13.30 12.91 7.91
C TRP A 60 13.03 13.92 6.80
N ARG A 61 12.45 15.08 7.12
CA ARG A 61 12.21 16.16 6.13
C ARG A 61 13.50 16.64 5.51
N GLU A 62 14.53 16.85 6.32
CA GLU A 62 15.86 17.26 5.87
C GLU A 62 16.49 16.19 4.98
N ALA A 63 16.57 14.95 5.46
CA ALA A 63 17.18 13.83 4.73
C ALA A 63 16.51 13.50 3.39
N ASN A 64 15.23 13.87 3.21
CA ASN A 64 14.46 13.61 2.00
C ASN A 64 14.11 14.87 1.19
N HIS A 65 14.64 16.03 1.58
CA HIS A 65 14.40 17.33 0.93
C HIS A 65 12.90 17.65 0.76
N ILE A 66 12.11 17.39 1.80
CA ILE A 66 10.64 17.52 1.76
C ILE A 66 10.20 18.98 1.68
N ASP A 67 10.97 19.90 2.23
CA ASP A 67 10.61 21.31 2.23
C ASP A 67 10.55 21.92 0.83
N THR A 68 11.41 21.46 -0.09
CA THR A 68 11.53 21.94 -1.46
C THR A 68 10.96 20.95 -2.50
N ILE A 69 10.30 19.86 -2.06
CA ILE A 69 9.89 18.76 -2.94
C ILE A 69 8.89 19.19 -4.03
N LEU A 70 8.05 20.20 -3.76
CA LEU A 70 7.08 20.70 -4.73
C LEU A 70 7.75 21.47 -5.87
N ASP A 71 8.87 22.12 -5.60
CA ASP A 71 9.58 23.00 -6.53
C ASP A 71 10.73 22.30 -7.25
N THR A 72 11.41 21.38 -6.56
CA THR A 72 12.70 20.82 -7.03
C THR A 72 12.60 19.40 -7.58
N TRP A 73 11.58 18.64 -7.21
CA TRP A 73 11.43 17.27 -7.69
C TRP A 73 10.37 17.19 -8.78
N VAL A 74 10.81 16.74 -9.96
CA VAL A 74 9.96 16.50 -11.12
C VAL A 74 9.33 15.12 -10.99
N ILE A 75 8.01 15.04 -11.10
CA ILE A 75 7.28 13.77 -11.08
C ILE A 75 7.71 12.96 -12.32
N PRO A 76 8.21 11.72 -12.16
CA PRO A 76 8.51 10.85 -13.30
C PRO A 76 7.30 10.68 -14.22
N GLU A 77 7.52 10.71 -15.53
CA GLU A 77 6.43 10.67 -16.53
C GLU A 77 5.50 9.47 -16.33
N VAL A 78 6.07 8.29 -16.05
CA VAL A 78 5.29 7.08 -15.77
C VAL A 78 4.37 7.24 -14.56
N ILE A 79 4.84 7.91 -13.50
CA ILE A 79 4.01 8.17 -12.32
C ILE A 79 2.92 9.17 -12.67
N ALA A 80 3.27 10.27 -13.34
CA ALA A 80 2.33 11.32 -13.71
C ALA A 80 1.18 10.82 -14.60
N LYS A 81 1.47 9.88 -15.51
CA LYS A 81 0.48 9.37 -16.48
C LYS A 81 -0.24 8.10 -16.03
N HIS A 82 0.39 7.26 -15.21
CA HIS A 82 -0.10 5.91 -14.94
C HIS A 82 -0.25 5.58 -13.45
N TYR A 83 0.22 6.41 -12.52
CA TYR A 83 -0.06 6.20 -11.10
C TYR A 83 -1.37 6.89 -10.73
N PRO A 84 -2.43 6.13 -10.37
CA PRO A 84 -3.75 6.66 -10.13
C PRO A 84 -3.81 7.57 -8.90
N GLY A 85 -4.74 8.50 -8.98
CA GLY A 85 -5.20 9.32 -7.88
C GLY A 85 -5.40 10.77 -8.28
N GLY A 86 -6.10 11.52 -7.45
CA GLY A 86 -6.32 12.93 -7.68
C GLY A 86 -7.40 13.55 -6.82
N PHE A 87 -7.60 14.85 -7.01
CA PHE A 87 -8.57 15.63 -6.27
C PHE A 87 -9.95 15.50 -6.92
N ALA A 88 -11.00 15.27 -6.11
CA ALA A 88 -12.31 14.91 -6.62
C ALA A 88 -13.49 15.52 -5.84
N GLY A 89 -13.31 16.67 -5.21
CA GLY A 89 -14.39 17.42 -4.57
C GLY A 89 -14.24 17.61 -3.07
N TYR A 90 -15.37 17.80 -2.39
CA TYR A 90 -15.42 18.20 -0.98
C TYR A 90 -16.53 17.47 -0.22
N GLU A 91 -16.30 17.21 1.06
CA GLU A 91 -17.39 16.91 2.01
C GLU A 91 -18.24 18.15 2.28
N TYR A 92 -19.44 17.95 2.85
CA TYR A 92 -20.36 19.05 3.17
C TYR A 92 -19.78 20.11 4.12
N ASP A 93 -18.78 19.77 4.93
CA ASP A 93 -18.10 20.72 5.83
C ASP A 93 -16.87 21.38 5.20
N GLY A 94 -16.65 21.17 3.90
CA GLY A 94 -15.55 21.74 3.13
C GLY A 94 -14.27 20.89 3.12
N THR A 95 -14.22 19.75 3.82
CA THR A 95 -13.04 18.87 3.81
C THR A 95 -12.74 18.38 2.39
N PRO A 96 -11.53 18.56 1.84
CA PRO A 96 -11.19 18.05 0.50
C PRO A 96 -11.21 16.52 0.42
N ILE A 97 -11.60 16.02 -0.76
CA ILE A 97 -11.56 14.61 -1.13
C ILE A 97 -10.41 14.33 -2.09
N TRP A 98 -9.58 13.35 -1.74
CA TRP A 98 -8.63 12.72 -2.64
C TRP A 98 -9.07 11.29 -2.96
N ILE A 99 -9.05 10.91 -4.23
CA ILE A 99 -9.36 9.54 -4.66
C ILE A 99 -8.05 8.86 -5.03
N ASP A 100 -7.84 7.63 -4.57
CA ASP A 100 -6.81 6.72 -5.10
C ASP A 100 -7.51 5.48 -5.69
N CYS A 101 -7.34 5.26 -6.99
CA CYS A 101 -7.87 4.09 -7.70
C CYS A 101 -6.90 2.90 -7.56
N LEU A 102 -6.76 2.39 -6.34
CA LEU A 102 -5.71 1.44 -5.98
C LEU A 102 -5.66 0.21 -6.87
N GLY A 103 -6.82 -0.35 -7.25
CA GLY A 103 -6.84 -1.56 -8.08
C GLY A 103 -6.47 -1.36 -9.55
N MET A 104 -6.36 -0.11 -9.99
CA MET A 104 -6.01 0.28 -11.36
C MET A 104 -4.51 0.55 -11.55
N ILE A 105 -3.70 0.34 -10.51
CA ILE A 105 -2.24 0.44 -10.60
C ILE A 105 -1.70 -0.74 -11.39
N ASP A 106 -0.99 -0.48 -12.49
CA ASP A 106 -0.14 -1.49 -13.13
C ASP A 106 1.13 -1.68 -12.31
N LEU A 107 1.06 -2.53 -11.27
CA LEU A 107 2.15 -2.75 -10.33
C LEU A 107 3.44 -3.18 -11.05
N LYS A 108 3.37 -4.12 -12.00
CA LYS A 108 4.58 -4.56 -12.72
C LYS A 108 5.16 -3.40 -13.52
N GLY A 109 4.32 -2.75 -14.32
CA GLY A 109 4.75 -1.63 -15.15
C GLY A 109 5.38 -0.49 -14.37
N VAL A 110 4.76 -0.10 -13.25
CA VAL A 110 5.28 0.95 -12.36
C VAL A 110 6.61 0.54 -11.74
N PHE A 111 6.71 -0.65 -11.14
CA PHE A 111 7.96 -1.09 -10.49
C PHE A 111 9.10 -1.34 -11.48
N TYR A 112 8.80 -1.64 -12.75
CA TYR A 112 9.83 -1.76 -13.80
C TYR A 112 10.28 -0.40 -14.35
N SER A 113 9.51 0.65 -14.10
CA SER A 113 9.76 2.00 -14.62
C SER A 113 10.32 2.96 -13.57
N VAL A 114 10.02 2.74 -12.29
CA VAL A 114 10.51 3.58 -11.18
C VAL A 114 10.90 2.76 -9.96
N SER A 115 11.83 3.30 -9.17
CA SER A 115 12.21 2.67 -7.91
C SER A 115 11.13 2.82 -6.85
N LYS A 116 11.11 1.90 -5.87
CA LYS A 116 10.29 2.02 -4.66
C LYS A 116 10.45 3.39 -3.97
N LYS A 117 11.68 3.90 -3.89
CA LYS A 117 12.00 5.19 -3.26
C LYS A 117 11.29 6.36 -3.98
N GLU A 118 11.23 6.33 -5.32
CA GLU A 118 10.51 7.35 -6.09
C GLU A 118 9.00 7.28 -5.86
N ILE A 119 8.42 6.09 -5.69
CA ILE A 119 6.99 5.92 -5.36
C ILE A 119 6.68 6.48 -3.96
N VAL A 120 7.51 6.17 -2.96
CA VAL A 120 7.37 6.71 -1.59
C VAL A 120 7.51 8.24 -1.59
N LYS A 121 8.51 8.76 -2.32
CA LYS A 121 8.73 10.20 -2.50
C LYS A 121 7.56 10.88 -3.19
N TYR A 122 6.96 10.24 -4.20
CA TYR A 122 5.75 10.72 -4.85
C TYR A 122 4.59 10.86 -3.86
N LYS A 123 4.36 9.85 -3.00
CA LYS A 123 3.31 9.91 -1.98
C LYS A 123 3.57 11.01 -0.92
N ALA A 124 4.82 11.20 -0.50
CA ALA A 124 5.18 12.35 0.35
C ALA A 124 4.92 13.69 -0.35
N ARG A 125 5.24 13.81 -1.65
CA ARG A 125 4.94 15.01 -2.43
C ARG A 125 3.43 15.28 -2.53
N GLN A 126 2.60 14.25 -2.72
CA GLN A 126 1.14 14.39 -2.71
C GLN A 126 0.65 14.97 -1.37
N ALA A 127 1.19 14.47 -0.26
CA ALA A 127 0.88 14.98 1.07
C ALA A 127 1.26 16.46 1.23
N GLU A 128 2.48 16.84 0.82
CA GLU A 128 2.92 18.24 0.86
C GLU A 128 2.07 19.14 -0.04
N TYR A 129 1.66 18.67 -1.22
CA TYR A 129 0.78 19.41 -2.12
C TYR A 129 -0.59 19.65 -1.46
N LEU A 130 -1.17 18.62 -0.86
CA LEU A 130 -2.42 18.76 -0.12
C LEU A 130 -2.29 19.80 1.00
N ILE A 131 -1.25 19.69 1.83
CA ILE A 131 -1.06 20.54 3.01
C ILE A 131 -0.70 21.98 2.66
N LYS A 132 0.19 22.20 1.68
CA LYS A 132 0.71 23.54 1.35
C LYS A 132 -0.14 24.28 0.33
N GLU A 133 -0.76 23.57 -0.62
CA GLU A 133 -1.49 24.20 -1.71
C GLU A 133 -3.00 24.11 -1.54
N ILE A 134 -3.53 22.95 -1.14
CA ILE A 134 -4.98 22.70 -1.16
C ILE A 134 -5.64 23.19 0.12
N LEU A 135 -5.18 22.75 1.29
CA LEU A 135 -5.79 23.10 2.59
C LEU A 135 -5.87 24.62 2.84
N PRO A 136 -4.85 25.45 2.54
CA PRO A 136 -4.94 26.89 2.74
C PRO A 136 -5.95 27.55 1.80
N LYS A 137 -6.03 27.12 0.53
CA LYS A 137 -7.01 27.63 -0.44
C LYS A 137 -8.44 27.36 0.02
N ILE A 138 -8.68 26.20 0.62
CA ILE A 138 -10.01 25.84 1.14
C ILE A 138 -10.33 26.63 2.41
N THR A 139 -9.39 26.72 3.34
CA THR A 139 -9.52 27.51 4.58
C THR A 139 -9.90 28.96 4.27
N ASN A 140 -9.32 29.56 3.23
CA ASN A 140 -9.68 30.91 2.79
C ASN A 140 -11.10 30.99 2.21
N LYS A 141 -11.55 29.97 1.47
CA LYS A 141 -12.91 29.90 0.93
C LYS A 141 -13.98 29.68 2.00
N THR A 142 -13.64 29.01 3.10
CA THR A 142 -14.55 28.71 4.22
C THR A 142 -14.59 29.81 5.28
N GLY A 143 -14.21 31.05 4.92
CA GLY A 143 -14.26 32.20 5.83
C GLY A 143 -13.23 32.14 6.95
N GLY A 144 -12.10 31.46 6.74
CA GLY A 144 -10.99 31.37 7.70
C GLY A 144 -11.12 30.25 8.72
N ARG A 145 -12.13 29.37 8.62
CA ARG A 145 -12.21 28.15 9.43
C ARG A 145 -11.06 27.21 9.03
N PRO A 146 -10.12 26.86 9.94
CA PRO A 146 -8.99 25.99 9.59
C PRO A 146 -9.49 24.61 9.11
N ILE A 147 -9.13 24.25 7.87
CA ILE A 147 -9.27 22.89 7.36
C ILE A 147 -7.88 22.27 7.39
N GLU A 148 -7.69 21.36 8.34
CA GLU A 148 -6.38 20.73 8.62
C GLU A 148 -6.29 19.29 8.09
N GLN A 149 -7.40 18.76 7.55
CA GLN A 149 -7.54 17.35 7.24
C GLN A 149 -8.09 17.11 5.82
N VAL A 150 -7.82 15.92 5.30
CA VAL A 150 -8.27 15.43 4.00
C VAL A 150 -9.01 14.12 4.21
N SER A 151 -10.07 13.89 3.45
CA SER A 151 -10.73 12.59 3.37
C SER A 151 -10.33 11.86 2.08
N LEU A 152 -10.20 10.54 2.18
CA LEU A 152 -9.71 9.68 1.10
C LEU A 152 -10.81 8.76 0.61
N ILE A 153 -10.92 8.55 -0.70
CA ILE A 153 -11.67 7.44 -1.28
C ILE A 153 -10.65 6.48 -1.88
N PHE A 154 -10.62 5.25 -1.36
CA PHE A 154 -9.81 4.18 -1.89
C PHE A 154 -10.72 3.24 -2.68
N ASP A 155 -10.64 3.35 -4.00
CA ASP A 155 -11.34 2.45 -4.90
C ASP A 155 -10.51 1.18 -5.10
N MET A 156 -11.00 0.09 -4.52
CA MET A 156 -10.33 -1.20 -4.52
C MET A 156 -10.74 -2.07 -5.70
N GLN A 157 -11.54 -1.56 -6.63
CA GLN A 157 -11.92 -2.28 -7.83
C GLN A 157 -10.68 -2.63 -8.66
N GLY A 158 -10.50 -3.92 -8.96
CA GLY A 158 -9.34 -4.43 -9.69
C GLY A 158 -8.22 -4.95 -8.78
N ILE A 159 -8.28 -4.74 -7.46
CA ILE A 159 -7.35 -5.36 -6.53
C ILE A 159 -7.53 -6.87 -6.55
N GLY A 160 -6.43 -7.57 -6.79
CA GLY A 160 -6.35 -9.02 -6.83
C GLY A 160 -5.01 -9.54 -6.30
N MET A 161 -4.67 -10.77 -6.68
CA MET A 161 -3.50 -11.49 -6.17
C MET A 161 -2.16 -10.81 -6.46
N SER A 162 -2.06 -10.04 -7.54
CA SER A 162 -0.85 -9.30 -7.90
C SER A 162 -0.41 -8.28 -6.83
N TYR A 163 -1.34 -7.77 -6.01
CA TYR A 163 -1.03 -6.79 -4.95
C TYR A 163 -0.27 -7.39 -3.78
N LEU A 164 -0.22 -8.72 -3.69
CA LEU A 164 0.57 -9.45 -2.70
C LEU A 164 1.96 -9.77 -3.19
N TRP A 165 2.32 -9.35 -4.40
CA TRP A 165 3.71 -9.38 -4.84
C TRP A 165 4.58 -8.64 -3.83
N LYS A 166 5.62 -9.30 -3.31
CA LYS A 166 6.41 -8.80 -2.17
C LYS A 166 6.92 -7.36 -2.36
N PRO A 167 7.49 -6.96 -3.52
CA PRO A 167 7.86 -5.56 -3.77
C PRO A 167 6.70 -4.57 -3.64
N SER A 168 5.50 -4.94 -4.11
CA SER A 168 4.28 -4.14 -3.95
C SER A 168 3.90 -4.00 -2.48
N VAL A 169 3.88 -5.10 -1.74
CA VAL A 169 3.58 -5.11 -0.30
C VAL A 169 4.60 -4.28 0.48
N ASP A 170 5.89 -4.50 0.26
CA ASP A 170 6.97 -3.80 0.95
C ASP A 170 6.91 -2.29 0.67
N CYS A 171 6.61 -1.89 -0.57
CA CYS A 171 6.40 -0.48 -0.92
C CYS A 171 5.19 0.11 -0.21
N TYR A 172 4.06 -0.59 -0.18
CA TYR A 172 2.85 -0.08 0.48
C TYR A 172 3.06 0.04 1.99
N VAL A 173 3.72 -0.94 2.62
CA VAL A 173 4.13 -0.89 4.03
C VAL A 173 5.03 0.32 4.31
N GLU A 174 5.98 0.62 3.43
CA GLU A 174 6.86 1.78 3.57
C GLU A 174 6.11 3.11 3.42
N ILE A 175 5.17 3.19 2.48
CA ILE A 175 4.25 4.34 2.33
C ILE A 175 3.44 4.55 3.62
N MET A 176 2.84 3.49 4.17
CA MET A 176 2.05 3.58 5.39
C MET A 176 2.88 4.00 6.61
N LYS A 177 4.07 3.44 6.77
CA LYS A 177 5.02 3.85 7.84
C LYS A 177 5.40 5.31 7.70
N MET A 178 5.66 5.77 6.47
CA MET A 178 5.99 7.16 6.18
C MET A 178 4.84 8.08 6.59
N PHE A 179 3.59 7.78 6.21
CA PHE A 179 2.43 8.58 6.59
C PHE A 179 2.19 8.62 8.11
N GLU A 180 2.21 7.47 8.78
CA GLU A 180 1.99 7.38 10.24
C GLU A 180 3.07 8.11 11.05
N ALA A 181 4.30 8.16 10.54
CA ALA A 181 5.41 8.85 11.21
C ALA A 181 5.45 10.36 10.93
N ASN A 182 5.07 10.80 9.73
CA ASN A 182 5.37 12.15 9.24
C ASN A 182 4.15 13.03 8.96
N TYR A 183 2.96 12.46 8.84
CA TYR A 183 1.74 13.20 8.54
C TYR A 183 0.62 12.85 9.55
N PRO A 184 0.87 13.00 10.86
CA PRO A 184 -0.13 12.72 11.88
C PRO A 184 -1.35 13.62 11.70
N GLU A 185 -2.52 13.12 12.10
CA GLU A 185 -3.75 13.92 12.20
C GLU A 185 -4.23 14.61 10.91
N THR A 186 -3.64 14.29 9.77
CA THR A 186 -3.99 14.87 8.45
C THR A 186 -5.14 14.11 7.79
N MET A 187 -5.32 12.83 8.10
CA MET A 187 -6.43 12.03 7.58
C MET A 187 -7.68 12.23 8.46
N LYS A 188 -8.80 12.62 7.84
CA LYS A 188 -10.11 12.72 8.50
C LYS A 188 -10.89 11.41 8.44
N THR A 189 -11.14 10.90 7.24
CA THR A 189 -11.89 9.67 7.00
C THR A 189 -11.41 9.02 5.71
N THR A 190 -11.34 7.69 5.69
CA THR A 190 -11.02 6.92 4.48
C THR A 190 -12.19 6.02 4.14
N TYR A 191 -12.80 6.26 2.99
CA TYR A 191 -13.87 5.46 2.42
C TYR A 191 -13.29 4.37 1.53
N LEU A 192 -13.42 3.11 1.95
CA LEU A 192 -13.02 1.94 1.17
C LEU A 192 -14.24 1.45 0.39
N ILE A 193 -14.18 1.53 -0.93
CA ILE A 193 -15.23 1.07 -1.84
C ILE A 193 -14.73 -0.08 -2.70
N ASN A 194 -15.66 -0.89 -3.21
CA ASN A 194 -15.36 -2.04 -4.07
C ASN A 194 -14.33 -3.02 -3.45
N ALA A 195 -14.35 -3.19 -2.13
CA ALA A 195 -13.42 -4.08 -1.42
C ALA A 195 -13.56 -5.53 -1.93
N PRO A 196 -12.50 -6.14 -2.50
CA PRO A 196 -12.58 -7.50 -3.05
C PRO A 196 -12.53 -8.56 -1.93
N LYS A 197 -12.83 -9.82 -2.27
CA LYS A 197 -12.72 -10.97 -1.33
C LYS A 197 -11.33 -11.14 -0.71
N ILE A 198 -10.27 -10.66 -1.38
CA ILE A 198 -8.89 -10.71 -0.89
C ILE A 198 -8.58 -9.61 0.15
N PHE A 199 -9.46 -8.62 0.31
CA PHE A 199 -9.27 -7.48 1.21
C PHE A 199 -8.89 -7.87 2.64
N PRO A 200 -9.52 -8.85 3.32
CA PRO A 200 -9.16 -9.21 4.68
C PRO A 200 -7.68 -9.60 4.84
N ILE A 201 -7.11 -10.28 3.84
CA ILE A 201 -5.70 -10.68 3.84
C ILE A 201 -4.80 -9.45 3.72
N LEU A 202 -5.10 -8.56 2.77
CA LEU A 202 -4.36 -7.30 2.59
C LEU A 202 -4.47 -6.40 3.82
N TYR A 203 -5.65 -6.31 4.41
CA TYR A 203 -5.90 -5.53 5.62
C TYR A 203 -5.08 -6.05 6.79
N ASN A 204 -5.00 -7.37 6.99
CA ASN A 204 -4.20 -7.93 8.08
C ASN A 204 -2.69 -7.67 7.92
N ILE A 205 -2.17 -7.55 6.70
CA ILE A 205 -0.77 -7.19 6.48
C ILE A 205 -0.50 -5.76 6.98
N ILE A 206 -1.43 -4.84 6.79
CA ILE A 206 -1.24 -3.41 7.14
C ILE A 206 -1.78 -3.05 8.52
N LYS A 207 -2.73 -3.81 9.06
CA LYS A 207 -3.39 -3.60 10.36
C LYS A 207 -2.40 -3.37 11.52
N PRO A 208 -1.25 -4.08 11.62
CA PRO A 208 -0.26 -3.83 12.67
C PRO A 208 0.39 -2.43 12.62
N LEU A 209 0.34 -1.76 11.46
CA LEU A 209 0.87 -0.41 11.26
C LEU A 209 -0.15 0.68 11.59
N LEU A 210 -1.44 0.34 11.66
CA LEU A 210 -2.53 1.28 11.89
C LEU A 210 -2.71 1.52 13.39
N ARG A 211 -2.69 2.79 13.80
CA ARG A 211 -3.13 3.18 15.14
C ARG A 211 -4.63 2.98 15.30
N GLU A 212 -5.10 2.81 16.53
CA GLU A 212 -6.55 2.68 16.81
C GLU A 212 -7.35 3.85 16.24
N GLU A 213 -6.82 5.06 16.32
CA GLU A 213 -7.45 6.24 15.73
C GLU A 213 -7.57 6.14 14.20
N THR A 214 -6.52 5.67 13.50
CA THR A 214 -6.54 5.45 12.06
C THR A 214 -7.60 4.40 11.69
N LYS A 215 -7.74 3.32 12.47
CA LYS A 215 -8.75 2.27 12.27
C LYS A 215 -10.18 2.81 12.40
N LEU A 216 -10.42 3.69 13.38
CA LEU A 216 -11.74 4.32 13.59
C LEU A 216 -12.16 5.25 12.43
N LYS A 217 -11.20 5.76 11.67
CA LYS A 217 -11.43 6.62 10.51
C LYS A 217 -11.69 5.83 9.22
N LEU A 218 -11.54 4.51 9.22
CA LEU A 218 -11.84 3.65 8.06
C LEU A 218 -13.33 3.32 7.97
N LYS A 219 -13.94 3.61 6.82
CA LYS A 219 -15.32 3.25 6.49
C LYS A 219 -15.35 2.31 5.30
N ILE A 220 -15.56 1.02 5.56
CA ILE A 220 -15.73 0.00 4.51
C ILE A 220 -17.18 0.03 4.05
N LEU A 221 -17.42 0.43 2.80
CA LEU A 221 -18.75 0.54 2.24
C LEU A 221 -19.14 -0.73 1.47
N GLY A 222 -20.42 -1.10 1.57
CA GLY A 222 -20.99 -2.28 0.92
C GLY A 222 -21.29 -2.08 -0.57
N SER A 223 -22.12 -2.95 -1.14
CA SER A 223 -22.51 -2.86 -2.57
C SER A 223 -23.30 -1.60 -2.90
N ASN A 224 -23.99 -1.00 -1.92
CA ASN A 224 -24.71 0.28 -2.03
C ASN A 224 -23.83 1.50 -1.71
N TRP A 225 -22.51 1.40 -1.95
CA TRP A 225 -21.58 2.47 -1.57
C TRP A 225 -21.88 3.79 -2.27
N LYS A 226 -22.47 3.80 -3.47
CA LYS A 226 -22.83 5.03 -4.19
C LYS A 226 -23.91 5.82 -3.45
N GLU A 227 -24.90 5.14 -2.89
CA GLU A 227 -25.95 5.77 -2.07
C GLU A 227 -25.43 6.18 -0.69
N GLU A 228 -24.46 5.44 -0.13
CA GLU A 228 -23.87 5.74 1.17
C GLU A 228 -22.89 6.92 1.14
N ILE A 229 -22.07 7.02 0.08
CA ILE A 229 -20.97 7.99 0.04
C ILE A 229 -21.46 9.43 -0.07
N VAL A 230 -22.58 9.66 -0.79
CA VAL A 230 -23.21 10.98 -0.94
C VAL A 230 -23.87 11.52 0.34
N LYS A 231 -23.97 10.70 1.40
CA LYS A 231 -24.37 11.16 2.74
C LYS A 231 -23.30 12.01 3.41
N TRP A 232 -22.05 11.90 2.96
CA TRP A 232 -20.90 12.61 3.52
C TRP A 232 -20.27 13.60 2.53
N ILE A 233 -20.31 13.25 1.24
CA ILE A 233 -19.68 14.00 0.16
C ILE A 233 -20.74 14.73 -0.65
N ASP A 234 -20.50 16.00 -0.98
CA ASP A 234 -21.40 16.77 -1.83
C ASP A 234 -21.39 16.19 -3.26
N PRO A 235 -22.53 15.64 -3.75
CA PRO A 235 -22.59 15.00 -5.04
C PRO A 235 -22.33 15.98 -6.20
N GLU A 236 -22.53 17.30 -6.03
CA GLU A 236 -22.26 18.28 -7.09
C GLU A 236 -20.76 18.34 -7.47
N HIS A 237 -19.88 17.95 -6.54
CA HIS A 237 -18.43 18.07 -6.70
C HIS A 237 -17.74 16.72 -6.92
N LEU A 238 -18.42 15.61 -6.60
CA LEU A 238 -17.90 14.25 -6.78
C LEU A 238 -18.17 13.76 -8.22
N PRO A 239 -17.22 13.08 -8.90
CA PRO A 239 -17.46 12.58 -10.25
C PRO A 239 -18.59 11.55 -10.30
N VAL A 240 -19.31 11.53 -11.42
CA VAL A 240 -20.43 10.59 -11.67
C VAL A 240 -20.03 9.14 -11.45
N TYR A 241 -18.81 8.75 -11.83
CA TYR A 241 -18.33 7.38 -11.64
C TYR A 241 -18.38 6.94 -10.16
N TRP A 242 -18.03 7.85 -9.24
CA TRP A 242 -18.04 7.62 -7.78
C TRP A 242 -19.33 8.03 -7.08
N GLY A 243 -20.44 8.15 -7.83
CA GLY A 243 -21.78 8.36 -7.26
C GLY A 243 -22.23 9.81 -7.14
N GLY A 244 -21.41 10.76 -7.61
CA GLY A 244 -21.80 12.17 -7.68
C GLY A 244 -22.44 12.56 -9.02
N LYS A 245 -22.29 13.83 -9.38
CA LYS A 245 -22.86 14.48 -10.56
C LYS A 245 -21.84 15.23 -11.40
N ALA A 246 -20.61 15.41 -10.90
CA ALA A 246 -19.57 16.14 -11.60
C ALA A 246 -19.08 15.37 -12.84
N ARG A 247 -18.79 16.14 -13.89
CA ARG A 247 -18.24 15.68 -15.17
C ARG A 247 -17.19 16.68 -15.63
N ASP A 248 -16.21 16.21 -16.40
CA ASP A 248 -15.33 17.12 -17.12
C ASP A 248 -16.11 17.91 -18.19
N PRO A 249 -15.55 19.04 -18.70
CA PRO A 249 -16.19 19.84 -19.74
C PRO A 249 -16.53 19.06 -21.03
N ASP A 250 -15.79 17.99 -21.31
CA ASP A 250 -16.01 17.07 -22.44
C ASP A 250 -17.05 15.97 -22.14
N GLY A 251 -17.60 15.94 -20.93
CA GLY A 251 -18.61 14.98 -20.48
C GLY A 251 -18.05 13.71 -19.82
N ASP A 252 -16.72 13.57 -19.66
CA ASP A 252 -16.12 12.38 -19.01
C ASP A 252 -16.61 12.24 -17.55
N ILE A 253 -17.09 11.03 -17.22
CA ILE A 253 -17.73 10.73 -15.93
C ILE A 253 -16.74 10.48 -14.79
N HIS A 254 -15.46 10.35 -15.08
CA HIS A 254 -14.41 10.09 -14.10
C HIS A 254 -13.65 11.36 -13.73
N CYS A 255 -13.92 12.49 -14.40
CA CYS A 255 -13.18 13.73 -14.21
C CYS A 255 -11.66 13.54 -14.37
N LYS A 256 -11.24 12.96 -15.50
CA LYS A 256 -9.82 12.67 -15.81
C LYS A 256 -8.93 13.90 -15.82
N SER A 257 -9.51 15.10 -15.95
CA SER A 257 -8.77 16.36 -15.81
C SER A 257 -8.19 16.56 -14.40
N THR A 258 -8.79 15.97 -13.36
CA THR A 258 -8.35 16.10 -11.96
C THR A 258 -8.01 14.77 -11.29
N VAL A 259 -8.46 13.63 -11.85
CA VAL A 259 -8.22 12.29 -11.31
C VAL A 259 -7.52 11.40 -12.33
N CYS A 260 -6.30 10.96 -12.02
CA CYS A 260 -5.65 9.91 -12.79
C CYS A 260 -6.28 8.55 -12.44
N ILE A 261 -6.80 7.85 -13.45
CA ILE A 261 -7.38 6.50 -13.26
C ILE A 261 -6.30 5.41 -13.27
N GLY A 262 -5.09 5.75 -13.72
CA GLY A 262 -3.99 4.80 -13.91
C GLY A 262 -4.07 4.10 -15.27
N GLY A 263 -3.80 2.80 -15.30
CA GLY A 263 -3.77 1.99 -16.51
C GLY A 263 -2.40 1.40 -16.83
N LYS A 264 -2.34 0.57 -17.87
CA LYS A 264 -1.13 -0.16 -18.25
C LYS A 264 0.01 0.79 -18.61
N VAL A 265 1.19 0.54 -18.06
CA VAL A 265 2.40 1.26 -18.42
C VAL A 265 2.96 0.68 -19.73
N PRO A 266 3.28 1.51 -20.74
CA PRO A 266 3.95 1.04 -21.95
C PRO A 266 5.32 0.45 -21.63
N GLU A 267 5.64 -0.71 -22.20
CA GLU A 267 6.95 -1.37 -21.99
C GLU A 267 8.14 -0.49 -22.41
N SER A 268 7.94 0.46 -23.33
CA SER A 268 8.93 1.46 -23.72
C SER A 268 9.35 2.40 -22.58
N MET A 269 8.59 2.47 -21.49
CA MET A 269 8.91 3.26 -20.29
C MET A 269 9.68 2.45 -19.24
N TYR A 270 9.90 1.15 -19.46
CA TYR A 270 10.62 0.31 -18.49
C TYR A 270 12.09 0.67 -18.52
N VAL A 271 12.64 1.04 -17.36
CA VAL A 271 14.05 1.43 -17.21
C VAL A 271 14.86 0.37 -16.46
N GLN A 272 14.18 -0.57 -15.82
CA GLN A 272 14.81 -1.70 -15.13
C GLN A 272 14.68 -2.93 -16.01
N ASN A 273 15.80 -3.42 -16.54
CA ASN A 273 15.92 -4.83 -16.88
C ASN A 273 15.88 -5.58 -15.54
N ILE A 274 14.70 -5.98 -15.08
CA ILE A 274 14.59 -6.90 -13.95
C ILE A 274 15.04 -8.28 -14.47
N THR A 275 16.35 -8.43 -14.65
CA THR A 275 16.98 -9.74 -14.62
C THR A 275 16.92 -10.24 -13.18
N THR A 276 16.99 -11.55 -13.01
CA THR A 276 17.02 -12.24 -11.71
C THR A 276 18.02 -11.67 -10.69
N ASP A 277 18.98 -10.87 -11.14
CA ASP A 277 20.03 -10.27 -10.31
C ASP A 277 19.58 -9.02 -9.52
N ASN A 278 18.51 -8.33 -9.94
CA ASN A 278 18.07 -7.07 -9.33
C ASN A 278 16.89 -7.22 -8.35
N VAL A 279 16.21 -8.37 -8.32
CA VAL A 279 15.25 -8.71 -7.26
C VAL A 279 16.04 -9.33 -6.12
N SER A 280 16.09 -8.68 -4.96
CA SER A 280 16.67 -9.29 -3.77
C SER A 280 15.98 -10.63 -3.52
N THR A 281 16.72 -11.74 -3.71
CA THR A 281 16.29 -13.09 -3.35
C THR A 281 16.55 -13.37 -1.86
N GLU A 282 16.72 -12.33 -1.05
CA GLU A 282 16.90 -12.47 0.38
C GLU A 282 15.64 -13.12 0.98
N GLY A 283 15.84 -14.23 1.71
CA GLY A 283 14.76 -15.08 2.20
C GLY A 283 14.24 -16.15 1.23
N PHE A 284 14.76 -16.23 0.00
CA PHE A 284 14.37 -17.30 -0.94
C PHE A 284 15.19 -18.57 -0.68
N THR A 285 14.53 -19.71 -0.75
CA THR A 285 15.19 -21.01 -0.81
C THR A 285 15.77 -21.21 -2.21
N LYS A 286 17.06 -21.55 -2.29
CA LYS A 286 17.77 -21.84 -3.53
C LYS A 286 18.01 -23.34 -3.65
N THR A 287 17.66 -23.92 -4.80
CA THR A 287 17.83 -25.35 -5.06
C THR A 287 18.08 -25.61 -6.55
N THR A 288 18.31 -26.86 -6.91
CA THR A 288 18.55 -27.30 -8.28
C THR A 288 17.62 -28.45 -8.63
N ILE A 289 16.89 -28.33 -9.73
CA ILE A 289 16.02 -29.38 -10.27
C ILE A 289 16.74 -29.99 -11.47
N SER A 290 17.24 -31.21 -11.30
CA SER A 290 17.90 -31.98 -12.36
C SER A 290 16.96 -32.20 -13.55
N ARG A 291 17.55 -32.39 -14.74
CA ARG A 291 16.80 -32.82 -15.93
C ARG A 291 15.98 -34.09 -15.66
N GLY A 292 14.79 -34.20 -16.24
CA GLY A 292 13.92 -35.37 -16.04
C GLY A 292 13.34 -35.50 -14.62
N SER A 293 13.47 -34.48 -13.77
CA SER A 293 13.05 -34.52 -12.36
C SER A 293 12.10 -33.38 -12.02
N SER A 294 11.59 -33.38 -10.78
CA SER A 294 10.70 -32.34 -10.27
C SER A 294 10.90 -32.12 -8.77
N LEU A 295 10.50 -30.95 -8.28
CA LEU A 295 10.48 -30.60 -6.87
C LEU A 295 9.04 -30.42 -6.40
N LYS A 296 8.68 -31.06 -5.30
CA LYS A 296 7.40 -30.89 -4.62
C LYS A 296 7.64 -30.25 -3.26
N ILE A 297 6.87 -29.22 -2.94
CA ILE A 297 6.89 -28.56 -1.65
C ILE A 297 5.54 -28.80 -1.00
N ASP A 298 5.54 -29.56 0.08
CA ASP A 298 4.35 -29.79 0.88
C ASP A 298 4.07 -28.56 1.75
N VAL A 299 2.84 -28.07 1.70
CA VAL A 299 2.38 -26.90 2.42
C VAL A 299 1.09 -27.22 3.16
N THR A 300 1.14 -27.21 4.48
CA THR A 300 -0.06 -27.40 5.31
C THR A 300 -0.76 -26.07 5.53
N VAL A 301 -1.99 -25.95 5.06
CA VAL A 301 -2.87 -24.80 5.29
C VAL A 301 -3.79 -25.13 6.46
N ALA A 302 -3.54 -24.51 7.61
CA ALA A 302 -4.26 -24.80 8.84
C ALA A 302 -5.69 -24.24 8.86
N LYS A 303 -5.93 -23.10 8.21
CA LYS A 303 -7.22 -22.39 8.24
C LYS A 303 -7.79 -22.26 6.83
N ALA A 304 -9.07 -22.57 6.68
CA ALA A 304 -9.80 -22.25 5.46
C ALA A 304 -9.83 -20.72 5.27
N GLY A 305 -9.67 -20.27 4.03
CA GLY A 305 -9.56 -18.85 3.69
C GLY A 305 -8.15 -18.27 3.81
N SER A 306 -7.16 -19.02 4.32
CA SER A 306 -5.75 -18.64 4.19
C SER A 306 -5.34 -18.63 2.73
N MET A 307 -4.27 -17.90 2.41
CA MET A 307 -3.74 -17.81 1.07
C MET A 307 -2.37 -18.44 0.96
N LEU A 308 -2.21 -19.33 0.00
CA LEU A 308 -0.93 -19.84 -0.42
C LEU A 308 -0.35 -18.91 -1.50
N ARG A 309 0.79 -18.28 -1.22
CA ARG A 309 1.51 -17.37 -2.13
C ARG A 309 2.86 -17.94 -2.51
N TRP A 310 3.30 -17.69 -3.73
CA TRP A 310 4.63 -18.03 -4.23
C TRP A 310 5.30 -16.87 -4.96
N ASN A 311 6.62 -16.91 -4.98
CA ASN A 311 7.48 -16.11 -5.84
C ASN A 311 8.70 -16.97 -6.22
N PHE A 312 9.03 -17.08 -7.50
CA PHE A 312 10.18 -17.87 -7.94
C PHE A 312 10.78 -17.40 -9.26
N SER A 313 12.03 -17.76 -9.47
CA SER A 313 12.75 -17.57 -10.74
C SER A 313 13.68 -18.73 -11.02
N THR A 314 14.00 -18.94 -12.30
CA THR A 314 15.01 -19.92 -12.73
C THR A 314 16.14 -19.27 -13.51
N ASP A 315 17.30 -19.92 -13.61
CA ASP A 315 18.47 -19.42 -14.31
C ASP A 315 18.43 -19.59 -15.84
N GLY A 316 17.37 -20.20 -16.40
CA GLY A 316 17.20 -20.26 -17.84
C GLY A 316 16.09 -21.19 -18.32
N MET A 317 15.44 -20.81 -19.43
CA MET A 317 14.32 -21.51 -20.08
C MET A 317 13.10 -21.66 -19.14
N ASP A 318 12.00 -22.21 -19.64
CA ASP A 318 10.78 -22.35 -18.85
C ASP A 318 10.85 -23.47 -17.79
N ILE A 319 9.98 -23.40 -16.79
CA ILE A 319 9.77 -24.45 -15.79
C ILE A 319 8.27 -24.77 -15.74
N GLY A 320 7.91 -26.04 -15.55
CA GLY A 320 6.52 -26.40 -15.28
C GLY A 320 6.16 -25.99 -13.85
N PHE A 321 5.02 -25.35 -13.65
CA PHE A 321 4.58 -24.91 -12.34
C PHE A 321 3.10 -25.18 -12.14
N GLY A 322 2.73 -25.85 -11.04
CA GLY A 322 1.33 -26.11 -10.68
C GLY A 322 1.15 -26.23 -9.17
N VAL A 323 -0.11 -26.13 -8.73
CA VAL A 323 -0.48 -26.31 -7.32
C VAL A 323 -1.59 -27.35 -7.20
N TYR A 324 -1.43 -28.25 -6.25
CA TYR A 324 -2.32 -29.37 -6.03
C TYR A 324 -2.80 -29.40 -4.59
N ARG A 325 -3.95 -30.01 -4.34
CA ARG A 325 -4.43 -30.31 -3.00
C ARG A 325 -4.38 -31.81 -2.78
N ASN A 326 -3.82 -32.24 -1.66
CA ASN A 326 -3.66 -33.64 -1.29
C ASN A 326 -4.71 -34.04 -0.24
N PRO A 327 -5.89 -34.55 -0.65
CA PRO A 327 -6.96 -34.89 0.29
C PRO A 327 -6.63 -36.11 1.16
N ASN A 328 -5.67 -36.94 0.77
CA ASN A 328 -5.42 -38.25 1.38
C ASN A 328 -4.22 -38.27 2.33
N LYS A 329 -3.54 -37.13 2.58
CA LYS A 329 -2.32 -37.01 3.40
C LYS A 329 -1.17 -37.95 3.01
N ASP A 330 -1.22 -38.55 1.83
CA ASP A 330 -0.20 -39.45 1.36
C ASP A 330 1.02 -38.64 0.92
N LYS A 331 2.06 -38.61 1.77
CA LYS A 331 3.28 -37.79 1.60
C LYS A 331 4.09 -38.07 0.33
N TRP A 332 3.74 -39.09 -0.48
CA TRP A 332 4.58 -39.61 -1.56
C TRP A 332 3.86 -39.97 -2.87
N LYS A 333 2.58 -39.60 -3.06
CA LYS A 333 1.85 -39.94 -4.30
C LYS A 333 2.18 -39.00 -5.47
N SER A 334 2.01 -39.51 -6.70
CA SER A 334 2.07 -38.70 -7.91
C SER A 334 1.06 -37.56 -7.85
N VAL A 335 1.42 -36.38 -8.39
CA VAL A 335 0.50 -35.24 -8.49
C VAL A 335 -0.73 -35.59 -9.35
N ASP A 336 -0.61 -36.58 -10.22
CA ASP A 336 -1.71 -37.12 -11.05
C ASP A 336 -2.89 -37.69 -10.24
N LYS A 337 -2.68 -37.98 -8.95
CA LYS A 337 -3.71 -38.50 -8.03
C LYS A 337 -4.23 -37.43 -7.08
N MET A 338 -3.77 -36.18 -7.22
CA MET A 338 -4.16 -35.05 -6.38
C MET A 338 -5.23 -34.21 -7.08
N GLU A 339 -5.96 -33.42 -6.29
CA GLU A 339 -6.91 -32.44 -6.82
C GLU A 339 -6.12 -31.28 -7.44
N VAL A 340 -6.29 -31.03 -8.74
CA VAL A 340 -5.65 -29.90 -9.42
C VAL A 340 -6.26 -28.60 -8.92
N PHE A 341 -5.45 -27.76 -8.30
CA PHE A 341 -5.90 -26.50 -7.73
C PHE A 341 -5.45 -25.30 -8.56
N LEU A 342 -4.23 -25.35 -9.09
CA LEU A 342 -3.74 -24.53 -10.19
C LEU A 342 -3.17 -25.46 -11.26
N ALA A 343 -3.74 -25.40 -12.46
CA ALA A 343 -3.30 -26.23 -13.57
C ALA A 343 -1.82 -25.99 -13.88
N PRO A 344 -1.04 -27.06 -14.16
CA PRO A 344 0.38 -26.91 -14.45
C PRO A 344 0.59 -26.18 -15.78
N GLU A 345 1.38 -25.11 -15.75
CA GLU A 345 1.76 -24.34 -16.95
C GLU A 345 3.28 -24.21 -17.07
N ARG A 346 3.76 -24.04 -18.31
CA ARG A 346 5.17 -23.74 -18.59
C ARG A 346 5.38 -22.24 -18.54
N VAL A 347 6.18 -21.79 -17.59
CA VAL A 347 6.40 -20.36 -17.35
C VAL A 347 7.87 -19.97 -17.56
N ASN A 348 8.10 -18.82 -18.22
CA ASN A 348 9.43 -18.31 -18.54
C ASN A 348 10.02 -17.50 -17.37
N SER A 349 10.16 -18.14 -16.20
CA SER A 349 10.55 -17.46 -14.96
C SER A 349 12.01 -16.98 -14.89
N HIS A 350 12.79 -17.20 -15.95
CA HIS A 350 14.15 -16.72 -16.14
C HIS A 350 14.22 -15.33 -16.78
N LEU A 351 13.17 -14.93 -17.50
CA LEU A 351 13.04 -13.58 -18.06
C LEU A 351 12.48 -12.63 -17.02
N VAL A 352 11.47 -13.10 -16.29
CA VAL A 352 10.76 -12.34 -15.26
C VAL A 352 10.40 -13.31 -14.12
N PRO A 353 10.71 -12.98 -12.85
CA PRO A 353 10.27 -13.81 -11.73
C PRO A 353 8.74 -13.98 -11.71
N GLU A 354 8.31 -15.22 -11.55
CA GLU A 354 6.90 -15.60 -11.45
C GLU A 354 6.42 -15.44 -10.03
N HIS A 355 5.25 -14.85 -9.86
CA HIS A 355 4.61 -14.70 -8.55
C HIS A 355 3.11 -14.85 -8.68
N GLY A 356 2.50 -15.29 -7.60
CA GLY A 356 1.06 -15.47 -7.55
C GLY A 356 0.63 -15.95 -6.18
N GLY A 357 -0.68 -16.09 -6.02
CA GLY A 357 -1.26 -16.68 -4.84
C GLY A 357 -2.68 -17.12 -5.12
N ILE A 358 -3.17 -18.00 -4.26
CA ILE A 358 -4.53 -18.55 -4.30
C ILE A 358 -5.12 -18.55 -2.90
N ILE A 359 -6.42 -18.26 -2.79
CA ILE A 359 -7.15 -18.45 -1.53
C ILE A 359 -7.49 -19.94 -1.42
N CYS A 360 -7.02 -20.56 -0.35
CA CYS A 360 -7.31 -21.93 0.00
C CYS A 360 -8.65 -22.00 0.72
N GLU A 361 -9.75 -22.20 -0.02
CA GLU A 361 -11.12 -22.28 0.54
C GLU A 361 -11.28 -23.40 1.58
N LYS A 362 -10.40 -24.40 1.55
CA LYS A 362 -10.38 -25.52 2.49
C LYS A 362 -9.02 -25.63 3.17
N ALA A 363 -9.02 -25.85 4.48
CA ALA A 363 -7.82 -26.31 5.18
C ALA A 363 -7.38 -27.68 4.67
N GLY A 364 -6.09 -27.99 4.82
CA GLY A 364 -5.49 -29.25 4.41
C GLY A 364 -4.10 -29.09 3.81
N ASP A 365 -3.60 -30.19 3.24
CA ASP A 365 -2.27 -30.24 2.66
C ASP A 365 -2.33 -29.89 1.17
N TYR A 366 -1.51 -28.92 0.78
CA TYR A 366 -1.30 -28.47 -0.59
C TYR A 366 0.12 -28.82 -1.03
N VAL A 367 0.34 -28.93 -2.34
CA VAL A 367 1.64 -29.22 -2.93
C VAL A 367 1.91 -28.19 -4.01
N VAL A 368 2.98 -27.42 -3.83
CA VAL A 368 3.55 -26.58 -4.90
C VAL A 368 4.56 -27.43 -5.66
N HIS A 369 4.36 -27.56 -6.97
CA HIS A 369 5.13 -28.47 -7.82
C HIS A 369 5.86 -27.71 -8.92
N PHE A 370 7.18 -27.88 -8.95
CA PHE A 370 8.07 -27.41 -10.01
C PHE A 370 8.52 -28.59 -10.85
N ASP A 371 8.13 -28.63 -12.11
CA ASP A 371 8.39 -29.75 -13.01
C ASP A 371 9.43 -29.41 -14.07
N ASN A 372 10.53 -30.19 -14.07
CA ASN A 372 11.57 -30.19 -15.10
C ASN A 372 11.66 -31.56 -15.80
N SER A 373 10.62 -32.40 -15.67
CA SER A 373 10.60 -33.76 -16.22
C SER A 373 10.67 -33.78 -17.75
N TYR A 374 10.15 -32.73 -18.40
CA TYR A 374 10.20 -32.57 -19.84
C TYR A 374 11.55 -32.06 -20.36
N SER A 375 12.49 -31.64 -19.50
CA SER A 375 13.80 -31.17 -19.92
C SER A 375 14.77 -32.33 -20.11
N TRP A 376 15.36 -32.37 -21.30
CA TRP A 376 16.21 -33.44 -21.82
C TRP A 376 17.70 -33.08 -21.73
N ARG A 377 18.00 -31.77 -21.69
CA ARG A 377 19.38 -31.26 -21.63
C ARG A 377 19.67 -30.38 -20.41
N ASN A 378 18.67 -29.66 -19.90
CA ASN A 378 18.90 -28.56 -18.98
C ASN A 378 18.47 -28.89 -17.55
N THR A 379 19.40 -28.69 -16.62
CA THR A 379 19.13 -28.58 -15.18
C THR A 379 18.70 -27.14 -14.88
N LYS A 380 17.86 -26.94 -13.86
CA LYS A 380 17.31 -25.63 -13.50
C LYS A 380 17.75 -25.24 -12.09
N LYS A 381 18.43 -24.11 -11.93
CA LYS A 381 18.58 -23.51 -10.59
C LYS A 381 17.33 -22.71 -10.30
N LEU A 382 16.65 -23.07 -9.22
CA LEU A 382 15.41 -22.44 -8.77
C LEU A 382 15.71 -21.63 -7.51
N ALA A 383 15.32 -20.36 -7.51
CA ALA A 383 15.15 -19.58 -6.30
C ALA A 383 13.64 -19.39 -6.07
N TYR A 384 13.13 -19.76 -4.89
CA TYR A 384 11.70 -19.64 -4.59
C TYR A 384 11.40 -19.22 -3.15
N LEU A 385 10.24 -18.62 -2.96
CA LEU A 385 9.58 -18.32 -1.70
C LEU A 385 8.14 -18.84 -1.79
N VAL A 386 7.72 -19.66 -0.82
CA VAL A 386 6.35 -20.18 -0.72
C VAL A 386 5.88 -19.96 0.72
N GLU A 387 4.73 -19.30 0.88
CA GLU A 387 4.24 -18.85 2.18
C GLU A 387 2.72 -19.05 2.28
N VAL A 388 2.22 -19.26 3.51
CA VAL A 388 0.79 -19.26 3.82
C VAL A 388 0.47 -18.02 4.65
N LEU A 389 -0.42 -17.18 4.16
CA LEU A 389 -0.93 -16.01 4.88
C LEU A 389 -2.32 -16.33 5.42
N ASP A 390 -2.45 -16.31 6.74
CA ASP A 390 -3.72 -16.55 7.42
C ASP A 390 -4.74 -15.40 7.22
N PRO A 391 -6.06 -15.70 7.20
CA PRO A 391 -7.12 -14.71 7.05
C PRO A 391 -7.32 -13.86 8.32
N ASN A 392 -6.63 -14.20 9.41
CA ASN A 392 -6.59 -13.47 10.69
C ASN A 392 -5.12 -13.32 11.14
N TYR A 393 -4.30 -12.66 10.32
CA TYR A 393 -2.87 -12.51 10.58
C TYR A 393 -2.64 -11.49 11.71
N ASP A 394 -2.40 -11.97 12.93
CA ASP A 394 -1.96 -11.15 14.09
C ASP A 394 -0.53 -11.50 14.54
N GLU A 395 0.22 -12.37 13.84
CA GLU A 395 1.59 -12.72 14.20
C GLU A 395 2.56 -12.47 13.05
N PHE A 396 3.36 -11.38 13.16
CA PHE A 396 4.79 -11.27 12.84
C PHE A 396 5.22 -9.79 12.98
N ILE A 397 5.19 -9.26 14.20
CA ILE A 397 6.08 -8.16 14.58
C ILE A 397 7.21 -8.80 15.38
N ASN A 398 8.33 -9.05 14.72
CA ASN A 398 9.61 -9.07 15.40
C ASN A 398 10.59 -8.26 14.55
N THR A 399 10.33 -6.95 14.47
CA THR A 399 11.28 -5.97 13.96
C THR A 399 12.26 -5.59 15.07
N ASP A 400 13.09 -6.54 15.48
CA ASP A 400 14.28 -6.32 16.29
C ASP A 400 15.42 -7.16 15.72
N SER A 401 16.07 -6.67 14.66
CA SER A 401 17.41 -7.16 14.25
C SER A 401 18.21 -6.25 13.31
N PHE A 402 17.76 -5.03 12.99
CA PHE A 402 18.56 -4.07 12.21
C PHE A 402 19.12 -2.87 13.00
N CYS A 403 19.09 -2.92 14.33
CA CYS A 403 19.82 -1.99 15.19
C CYS A 403 20.71 -2.76 16.17
N THR A 404 21.89 -3.19 15.72
CA THR A 404 23.15 -3.21 16.50
C THR A 404 24.24 -3.93 15.70
N ARG A 405 25.06 -3.17 14.97
CA ARG A 405 26.52 -3.31 15.02
C ARG A 405 27.11 -1.91 14.85
N ILE A 406 27.94 -1.57 15.84
CA ILE A 406 28.86 -0.43 15.87
C ILE A 406 29.78 -0.50 14.67
#